data_AF-A0A943E8P7-F1
#
_entry.id   AF-A0A943E8P7-F1
#
_cell.length_a   1.000
_cell.length_b   1.000
_cell.length_c   1.000
_cell.angle_alpha   90.00
_cell.angle_beta   90.00
_cell.angle_gamma   90.00
#
_symmetry.space_group_name_H-M   'P 1'
#
loop_
_entity.id
_entity.type
_entity.pdbx_description
1 polymer ?
#
loop_
_entity_poly.entity_id
_entity_poly.type
_entity_poly.pdbx_seq_one_letter_code
_entity_poly.pdbx_strand_id
1 'polypeptide(L)'
;MGTQNVSFEVHPSVIFKLGEELITDDYQALSELTKNCYDADASRAKISINSDRYYKVNRGTIVECSKNDEGALLGIIRIEDDGCGMSEDDIRQGWLTISSSKKREMKKRGYRTEKGRTPLGDKGLGRLGTQRLGPVLRMSTKTKSGQALVALIDWRRFQSDNPLSTILIPIQEDDSFKR
;
A
#
# COMPACT_ATOMS: atom_id res chain seq x y z
N MET A 1 20.39 -38.21 20.48
CA MET A 1 20.46 -36.76 20.29
C MET A 1 19.11 -36.31 19.76
N GLY A 2 18.47 -35.33 20.41
CA GLY A 2 17.15 -34.84 19.99
C GLY A 2 17.29 -33.92 18.78
N THR A 3 16.52 -34.17 17.73
CA THR A 3 16.45 -33.27 16.58
C THR A 3 15.67 -32.02 16.97
N GLN A 4 16.29 -30.85 16.87
CA GLN A 4 15.61 -29.56 17.04
C GLN A 4 15.26 -29.00 15.66
N ASN A 5 13.97 -28.75 15.44
CA ASN A 5 13.50 -28.09 14.23
C ASN A 5 13.51 -26.58 14.44
N VAL A 6 14.06 -25.84 13.49
CA VAL A 6 14.09 -24.37 13.44
C VAL A 6 13.53 -23.90 12.10
N SER A 7 12.89 -22.74 12.07
CA SER A 7 12.35 -22.13 10.84
C SER A 7 13.26 -21.01 10.33
N PHE A 8 13.19 -20.72 9.03
CA PHE A 8 13.76 -19.50 8.48
C PHE A 8 13.07 -18.26 9.07
N GLU A 9 13.87 -17.26 9.39
CA GLU A 9 13.39 -15.93 9.74
C GLU A 9 13.70 -14.96 8.60
N VAL A 10 12.76 -14.06 8.30
CA VAL A 10 12.90 -13.09 7.22
C VAL A 10 13.20 -11.72 7.83
N HIS A 11 14.38 -11.19 7.51
CA HIS A 11 14.76 -9.85 7.89
C HIS A 11 13.89 -8.80 7.16
N PRO A 12 13.39 -7.75 7.83
CA PRO A 12 12.49 -6.76 7.21
C PRO A 12 13.05 -6.06 5.97
N SER A 13 14.38 -5.93 5.87
CA SER A 13 15.05 -5.32 4.71
C SER A 13 14.76 -6.04 3.38
N VAL A 14 14.26 -7.29 3.40
CA VAL A 14 13.74 -7.98 2.21
C VAL A 14 12.64 -7.17 1.52
N ILE A 15 11.79 -6.47 2.27
CA ILE A 15 10.73 -5.61 1.70
C ILE A 15 11.32 -4.51 0.82
N PHE A 16 12.41 -3.89 1.28
CA PHE A 16 13.11 -2.86 0.53
C PHE A 16 13.72 -3.40 -0.74
N LYS A 17 14.50 -4.48 -0.63
CA LYS A 17 15.16 -5.12 -1.77
C LYS A 17 14.16 -5.53 -2.86
N LEU A 18 13.03 -6.12 -2.45
CA LEU A 18 11.98 -6.50 -3.39
C LEU A 18 11.40 -5.27 -4.09
N GLY A 19 11.12 -4.18 -3.38
CA GLY A 19 10.58 -2.97 -4.01
C GLY A 19 11.58 -2.28 -4.95
N GLU A 20 12.86 -2.23 -4.61
CA GLU A 20 13.93 -1.66 -5.45
C GLU A 20 14.16 -2.48 -6.73
N GLU A 21 14.16 -3.81 -6.65
CA GLU A 21 14.35 -4.69 -7.81
C GLU A 21 13.17 -4.64 -8.78
N LEU A 22 11.95 -4.35 -8.28
CA LEU A 22 10.74 -4.41 -9.08
C LEU A 22 10.36 -3.11 -9.79
N ILE A 23 10.81 -1.97 -9.25
CA ILE A 23 10.40 -0.64 -9.71
C ILE A 23 11.63 0.24 -9.87
N THR A 24 12.01 0.46 -11.13
CA THR A 24 13.27 1.11 -11.48
C THR A 24 13.21 2.64 -11.41
N ASP A 25 12.00 3.21 -11.44
CA ASP A 25 11.77 4.65 -11.49
C ASP A 25 10.44 5.08 -10.84
N ASP A 26 10.31 6.39 -10.57
CA ASP A 26 9.16 6.97 -9.87
C ASP A 26 7.88 6.89 -10.72
N TYR A 27 8.02 6.95 -12.05
CA TYR A 27 6.90 6.83 -12.98
C TYR A 27 6.28 5.43 -12.92
N GLN A 28 7.08 4.38 -12.84
CA GLN A 28 6.61 3.01 -12.64
C GLN A 28 5.87 2.86 -11.32
N ALA A 29 6.38 3.44 -10.22
CA ALA A 29 5.70 3.43 -8.93
C ALA A 29 4.31 4.09 -9.02
N LEU A 30 4.22 5.26 -9.66
CA LEU A 30 2.94 5.96 -9.90
C LEU A 30 2.02 5.16 -10.83
N SER A 31 2.58 4.51 -11.85
CA SER A 31 1.84 3.67 -12.80
C SER A 31 1.22 2.46 -12.10
N GLU A 32 1.96 1.79 -11.19
CA GLU A 32 1.43 0.68 -10.40
C GLU A 32 0.24 1.10 -9.53
N LEU A 33 0.32 2.26 -8.88
CA LEU A 33 -0.81 2.80 -8.12
C LEU A 33 -2.00 3.16 -9.02
N THR A 34 -1.73 3.71 -10.21
CA THR A 34 -2.78 4.03 -11.20
C THR A 34 -3.47 2.78 -11.74
N LYS A 35 -2.72 1.69 -11.95
CA LYS A 35 -3.27 0.37 -12.31
C LYS A 35 -4.18 -0.18 -11.22
N ASN A 36 -3.89 0.08 -9.94
CA ASN A 36 -4.78 -0.32 -8.85
C ASN A 36 -6.15 0.39 -8.94
N CYS A 37 -6.19 1.67 -9.32
CA CYS A 37 -7.45 2.37 -9.57
C CYS A 37 -8.22 1.73 -10.72
N TYR A 38 -7.53 1.32 -11.80
CA TYR A 38 -8.15 0.60 -12.92
C TYR A 38 -8.72 -0.75 -12.48
N ASP A 39 -7.95 -1.53 -11.71
CA ASP A 39 -8.35 -2.83 -11.16
C ASP A 39 -9.50 -2.71 -10.15
N ALA A 40 -9.63 -1.57 -9.48
CA ALA A 40 -10.74 -1.23 -8.59
C ALA A 40 -12.03 -0.81 -9.33
N ASP A 41 -12.07 -0.95 -10.66
CA ASP A 41 -13.20 -0.51 -11.48
C ASP A 41 -13.52 1.00 -11.38
N ALA A 42 -12.53 1.83 -11.03
CA ALA A 42 -12.72 3.27 -10.97
C ALA A 42 -13.10 3.85 -12.34
N SER A 43 -14.05 4.80 -12.34
CA SER A 43 -14.38 5.62 -13.51
C SER A 43 -13.48 6.86 -13.59
N ARG A 44 -12.94 7.31 -12.45
CA ARG A 44 -12.03 8.44 -12.35
C ARG A 44 -10.87 8.09 -11.41
N ALA A 45 -9.67 8.41 -11.84
CA ALA A 45 -8.49 8.48 -10.99
C ALA A 45 -7.93 9.91 -11.04
N LYS A 46 -7.60 10.48 -9.88
CA LYS A 46 -7.01 11.81 -9.75
C LYS A 46 -5.67 11.69 -9.06
N ILE A 47 -4.64 12.25 -9.68
CA ILE A 47 -3.31 12.37 -9.10
C ILE A 47 -3.07 13.84 -8.80
N SER A 48 -2.69 14.15 -7.57
CA SER A 48 -2.25 15.49 -7.18
C SER A 48 -0.93 15.42 -6.44
N ILE A 49 0.00 16.28 -6.82
CA ILE A 49 1.31 16.40 -6.19
C ILE A 49 1.39 17.80 -5.60
N ASN A 50 1.58 17.87 -4.29
CA ASN A 50 1.98 19.09 -3.62
C ASN A 50 3.44 18.92 -3.19
N SER A 51 4.30 19.85 -3.56
CA SER A 51 5.75 19.80 -3.32
C SER A 51 6.27 21.04 -2.58
N ASP A 52 5.36 21.92 -2.13
CA ASP A 52 5.68 23.19 -1.48
C ASP A 52 5.24 23.23 0.01
N ARG A 53 4.60 22.17 0.50
CA ARG A 53 4.14 22.06 1.90
C ARG A 53 4.83 20.92 2.64
N TYR A 54 4.83 21.01 3.97
CA TYR A 54 5.38 20.00 4.85
C TYR A 54 4.27 19.25 5.57
N TYR A 55 4.48 17.96 5.79
CA TYR A 55 3.54 17.07 6.43
C TYR A 55 4.23 16.21 7.48
N LYS A 56 3.51 15.82 8.53
CA LYS A 56 3.97 14.83 9.51
C LYS A 56 2.89 13.82 9.82
N VAL A 57 3.31 12.66 10.30
CA VAL A 57 2.39 11.64 10.81
C VAL A 57 2.03 12.01 12.25
N ASN A 58 0.74 12.18 12.52
CA ASN A 58 0.20 12.43 13.86
C ASN A 58 -0.91 11.41 14.15
N ARG A 59 -0.69 10.52 15.11
CA ARG A 59 -1.65 9.47 15.54
C ARG A 59 -2.29 8.72 14.36
N GLY A 60 -1.48 8.27 13.39
CA GLY A 60 -1.97 7.51 12.22
C GLY A 60 -2.54 8.36 11.08
N THR A 61 -2.58 9.68 11.22
CA THR A 61 -3.04 10.62 10.19
C THR A 61 -1.87 11.42 9.62
N ILE A 62 -2.02 11.91 8.39
CA ILE A 62 -1.06 12.83 7.77
C ILE A 62 -1.63 14.23 7.89
N VAL A 63 -0.92 15.11 8.59
CA VAL A 63 -1.32 16.51 8.83
C VAL A 63 -0.27 17.46 8.29
N GLU A 64 -0.71 18.60 7.76
CA GLU A 64 0.19 19.68 7.36
C GLU A 64 0.91 20.25 8.60
N CYS A 65 2.18 20.60 8.46
CA CYS A 65 3.03 21.05 9.55
C CYS A 65 4.06 22.09 9.10
N SER A 66 4.79 22.67 10.07
CA SER A 66 5.93 23.53 9.76
C SER A 66 7.12 22.70 9.28
N LYS A 67 7.98 23.29 8.45
CA LYS A 67 9.25 22.67 8.02
C LYS A 67 10.20 22.32 9.17
N ASN A 68 10.05 23.01 10.30
CA ASN A 68 10.89 22.84 11.48
C ASN A 68 10.31 21.86 12.51
N ASP A 69 9.12 21.30 12.24
CA ASP A 69 8.52 20.31 13.15
C ASP A 69 9.30 19.00 13.08
N GLU A 70 9.43 18.33 14.22
CA GLU A 70 10.01 16.99 14.27
C GLU A 70 9.21 16.02 13.38
N GLY A 71 9.94 15.29 12.51
CA GLY A 71 9.34 14.35 11.58
C GLY A 71 8.65 14.97 10.36
N ALA A 72 8.89 16.26 10.09
CA ALA A 72 8.39 16.92 8.88
C ALA A 72 8.95 16.29 7.59
N LEU A 73 8.06 16.04 6.64
CA LEU A 73 8.33 15.49 5.32
C LEU A 73 7.86 16.50 4.26
N LEU A 74 8.69 16.73 3.24
CA LEU A 74 8.35 17.63 2.15
C LEU A 74 7.39 16.95 1.18
N GLY A 75 6.26 17.61 0.92
CA GLY A 75 5.31 17.26 -0.11
C GLY A 75 4.41 16.06 0.22
N ILE A 76 3.42 15.87 -0.65
CA ILE A 76 2.51 14.73 -0.63
C ILE A 76 2.08 14.40 -2.06
N ILE A 77 2.07 13.11 -2.38
CA ILE A 77 1.45 12.58 -3.58
C ILE A 77 0.13 11.94 -3.15
N ARG A 78 -0.99 12.39 -3.71
CA ARG A 78 -2.31 11.80 -3.48
C ARG A 78 -2.82 11.18 -4.78
N ILE A 79 -3.29 9.95 -4.67
CA ILE A 79 -3.94 9.21 -5.73
C ILE A 79 -5.32 8.81 -5.20
N GLU A 80 -6.36 9.33 -5.83
CA GLU A 80 -7.74 9.18 -5.40
C GLU A 80 -8.55 8.55 -6.54
N ASP A 81 -9.34 7.52 -6.22
CA ASP A 81 -10.22 6.87 -7.19
C ASP A 81 -11.62 6.63 -6.62
N ASP A 82 -12.60 6.50 -7.51
CA ASP A 82 -14.01 6.24 -7.19
C ASP A 82 -14.39 4.76 -7.36
N GLY A 83 -13.41 3.86 -7.24
CA GLY A 83 -13.57 2.43 -7.43
C GLY A 83 -14.37 1.73 -6.32
N CYS A 84 -14.34 0.40 -6.35
CA CYS A 84 -15.09 -0.48 -5.46
C CYS A 84 -14.62 -0.43 -4.00
N GLY A 85 -13.40 0.06 -3.75
CA GLY A 85 -12.77 0.03 -2.44
C GLY A 85 -12.33 -1.38 -2.03
N MET A 86 -11.82 -1.46 -0.81
CA MET A 86 -11.26 -2.66 -0.18
C MET A 86 -11.80 -2.80 1.23
N SER A 87 -12.14 -4.04 1.61
CA SER A 87 -12.38 -4.46 3.00
C SER A 87 -11.05 -4.66 3.74
N GLU A 88 -11.10 -4.94 5.04
CA GLU A 88 -9.89 -5.29 5.80
C GLU A 88 -9.20 -6.54 5.24
N ASP A 89 -9.97 -7.55 4.85
CA ASP A 89 -9.43 -8.78 4.25
C ASP A 89 -8.75 -8.50 2.90
N ASP A 90 -9.31 -7.60 2.10
CA ASP A 90 -8.69 -7.15 0.85
C ASP A 90 -7.38 -6.40 1.11
N ILE A 91 -7.30 -5.59 2.16
CA ILE A 91 -6.04 -4.94 2.58
C ILE A 91 -5.04 -5.99 3.04
N ARG A 92 -5.42 -6.92 3.90
CA ARG A 92 -4.52 -7.96 4.42
C ARG A 92 -3.99 -8.84 3.29
N GLN A 93 -4.87 -9.48 2.53
CA GLN A 93 -4.49 -10.43 1.47
C GLN A 93 -3.95 -9.73 0.22
N GLY A 94 -4.46 -8.54 -0.07
CA GLY A 94 -4.23 -7.81 -1.29
C GLY A 94 -3.20 -6.70 -1.19
N TRP A 95 -2.79 -6.25 0.00
CA TRP A 95 -1.70 -5.28 0.20
C TRP A 95 -0.57 -5.81 1.09
N LEU A 96 -0.92 -6.41 2.23
CA LEU A 96 0.07 -6.81 3.25
C LEU A 96 0.66 -8.20 3.02
N THR A 97 0.01 -9.04 2.22
CA THR A 97 0.55 -10.34 1.80
C THR A 97 1.35 -10.22 0.51
N ILE A 98 2.61 -10.66 0.56
CA ILE A 98 3.49 -10.78 -0.59
C ILE A 98 3.17 -12.05 -1.38
N SER A 99 3.17 -11.95 -2.72
CA SER A 99 2.99 -13.12 -3.60
C SER A 99 1.67 -13.89 -3.38
N SER A 100 0.55 -13.18 -3.23
CA SER A 100 -0.77 -13.80 -3.21
C SER A 100 -1.07 -14.50 -4.55
N SER A 101 -1.06 -15.83 -4.55
CA SER A 101 -1.29 -16.70 -5.71
C SER A 101 -2.71 -16.56 -6.29
N LYS A 102 -3.67 -16.03 -5.51
CA LYS A 102 -5.08 -15.91 -5.88
C LYS A 102 -5.30 -15.10 -7.16
N LYS A 103 -4.66 -13.93 -7.32
CA LYS A 103 -4.82 -13.10 -8.54
C LYS A 103 -4.29 -13.80 -9.79
N ARG A 104 -3.16 -14.50 -9.67
CA ARG A 104 -2.54 -15.25 -10.77
C ARG A 104 -3.41 -16.43 -11.22
N GLU A 105 -4.04 -17.11 -10.27
CA GLU A 105 -4.98 -18.20 -10.57
C GLU A 105 -6.29 -17.69 -11.17
N MET A 106 -6.85 -16.60 -10.65
CA MET A 106 -8.04 -15.96 -11.21
C MET A 106 -7.82 -15.53 -12.66
N LYS A 107 -6.67 -14.96 -13.00
CA LYS A 107 -6.33 -14.56 -14.37
C LYS A 107 -6.25 -15.76 -15.33
N LYS A 108 -5.68 -16.89 -14.88
CA LYS A 108 -5.68 -18.14 -15.65
C LYS A 108 -7.09 -18.67 -15.94
N ARG A 109 -8.05 -18.39 -15.04
CA ARG A 109 -9.47 -18.74 -15.20
C ARG A 109 -10.28 -17.69 -15.97
N GLY A 110 -9.63 -16.69 -16.57
CA GLY A 110 -10.31 -15.66 -17.36
C GLY A 110 -11.09 -14.63 -16.53
N TYR A 111 -10.78 -14.49 -15.24
CA TYR A 111 -11.44 -13.51 -14.37
C TYR A 111 -11.43 -12.11 -14.98
N ARG A 112 -12.56 -11.43 -14.79
CA ARG A 112 -12.78 -10.03 -15.13
C ARG A 112 -13.33 -9.32 -13.89
N THR A 113 -13.05 -8.03 -13.79
CA THR A 113 -13.65 -7.18 -12.76
C THR A 113 -15.18 -7.06 -12.95
N GLU A 114 -15.88 -6.41 -12.03
CA GLU A 114 -17.34 -6.20 -12.11
C GLU A 114 -17.73 -5.45 -13.40
N LYS A 115 -16.87 -4.51 -13.85
CA LYS A 115 -17.04 -3.81 -15.14
C LYS A 115 -16.43 -4.53 -16.34
N GLY A 116 -16.05 -5.80 -16.21
CA GLY A 116 -15.53 -6.60 -17.33
C GLY A 116 -14.07 -6.30 -17.69
N ARG A 117 -13.29 -5.62 -16.83
CA ARG A 117 -11.89 -5.28 -17.12
C ARG A 117 -10.99 -6.49 -16.92
N THR A 118 -9.93 -6.59 -17.72
CA THR A 118 -8.84 -7.53 -17.46
C THR A 118 -7.90 -6.92 -16.43
N PRO A 119 -7.69 -7.53 -15.24
CA PRO A 119 -6.80 -6.96 -14.24
C PRO A 119 -5.37 -6.78 -14.75
N LEU A 120 -4.79 -5.61 -14.46
CA LEU A 120 -3.44 -5.22 -14.85
C LEU A 120 -2.41 -5.60 -13.78
N GLY A 121 -2.81 -5.68 -12.50
CA GLY A 121 -1.92 -6.06 -11.40
C GLY A 121 -1.67 -7.57 -11.32
N ASP A 122 -0.44 -8.01 -11.61
CA ASP A 122 -0.12 -9.45 -11.73
C ASP A 122 0.84 -10.02 -10.68
N LYS A 123 1.63 -9.18 -9.97
CA LYS A 123 2.79 -9.68 -9.20
C LYS A 123 2.64 -9.63 -7.69
N GLY A 124 1.60 -8.98 -7.15
CA GLY A 124 1.38 -8.85 -5.70
C GLY A 124 2.56 -8.18 -4.95
N LEU A 125 3.47 -7.55 -5.68
CA LEU A 125 4.72 -6.99 -5.20
C LEU A 125 4.95 -5.55 -5.70
N GLY A 126 4.36 -5.14 -6.83
CA GLY A 126 4.57 -3.80 -7.41
C GLY A 126 4.19 -2.66 -6.47
N ARG A 127 3.21 -2.88 -5.58
CA ARG A 127 2.86 -1.96 -4.48
C ARG A 127 3.99 -1.71 -3.47
N LEU A 128 4.97 -2.61 -3.34
CA LEU A 128 6.14 -2.37 -2.49
C LEU A 128 7.02 -1.26 -3.05
N GLY A 129 6.99 -1.03 -4.37
CA GLY A 129 7.67 0.10 -4.99
C GLY A 129 7.12 1.47 -4.56
N THR A 130 6.01 1.53 -3.84
CA THR A 130 5.51 2.80 -3.28
C THR A 130 6.44 3.40 -2.24
N GLN A 131 7.31 2.60 -1.61
CA GLN A 131 8.36 3.09 -0.72
C GLN A 131 9.35 4.04 -1.42
N ARG A 132 9.43 3.99 -2.76
CA ARG A 132 10.24 4.89 -3.58
C ARG A 132 9.66 6.30 -3.62
N LEU A 133 8.33 6.43 -3.56
CA LEU A 133 7.63 7.71 -3.66
C LEU A 133 7.62 8.49 -2.34
N GLY A 134 7.87 7.81 -1.22
CA GLY A 134 7.95 8.45 0.08
C GLY A 134 8.08 7.43 1.22
N PRO A 135 8.55 7.87 2.39
CA PRO A 135 8.77 6.99 3.54
C PRO A 135 7.48 6.53 4.23
N VAL A 136 6.35 7.17 3.93
CA VAL A 136 5.05 6.87 4.52
C VAL A 136 3.99 6.74 3.43
N LEU A 137 3.21 5.66 3.49
CA LEU A 137 2.01 5.45 2.70
C LEU A 137 0.79 5.44 3.63
N ARG A 138 -0.18 6.33 3.36
CA ARG A 138 -1.51 6.27 3.97
C ARG A 138 -2.52 5.84 2.90
N MET A 139 -3.23 4.76 3.16
CA MET A 139 -4.30 4.25 2.33
C MET A 139 -5.63 4.42 3.05
N SER A 140 -6.56 5.16 2.44
CA SER A 140 -7.95 5.25 2.89
C SER A 140 -8.84 4.59 1.85
N THR A 141 -9.81 3.80 2.30
CA THR A 141 -10.67 3.01 1.42
C THR A 141 -12.04 2.80 2.05
N LYS A 142 -13.09 2.73 1.23
CA LYS A 142 -14.45 2.41 1.68
C LYS A 142 -15.16 1.58 0.62
N THR A 143 -15.68 0.42 1.00
CA THR A 143 -16.55 -0.38 0.11
C THR A 143 -17.97 0.19 0.09
N LYS A 144 -18.80 -0.23 -0.88
CA LYS A 144 -20.20 0.26 -0.98
C LYS A 144 -21.01 0.08 0.31
N SER A 145 -20.78 -1.02 1.05
CA SER A 145 -21.55 -1.41 2.23
C SER A 145 -20.72 -1.46 3.53
N GLY A 146 -19.42 -1.17 3.47
CA GLY A 146 -18.52 -1.25 4.61
C GLY A 146 -18.22 0.11 5.24
N GLN A 147 -17.58 0.07 6.41
CA GLN A 147 -16.96 1.24 7.01
C GLN A 147 -15.76 1.68 6.19
N ALA A 148 -15.42 2.96 6.32
CA ALA A 148 -14.16 3.45 5.80
C ALA A 148 -13.02 2.93 6.66
N LEU A 149 -11.94 2.50 6.03
CA LEU A 149 -10.75 2.00 6.67
C LEU A 149 -9.56 2.86 6.28
N VAL A 150 -8.63 3.01 7.22
CA VAL A 150 -7.32 3.61 7.00
C VAL A 150 -6.22 2.64 7.42
N ALA A 151 -5.23 2.46 6.55
CA ALA A 151 -3.99 1.77 6.86
C ALA A 151 -2.81 2.74 6.67
N LEU A 152 -1.88 2.76 7.61
CA LEU A 152 -0.67 3.57 7.53
C LEU A 152 0.56 2.68 7.59
N ILE A 153 1.36 2.71 6.52
CA ILE A 153 2.62 2.00 6.40
C ILE A 153 3.74 3.03 6.47
N ASP A 154 4.57 2.92 7.51
CA ASP A 154 5.81 3.65 7.62
C ASP A 154 6.96 2.71 7.21
N TRP A 155 7.49 2.91 6.01
CA TRP A 155 8.51 2.04 5.42
C TRP A 155 9.79 2.04 6.25
N ARG A 156 10.08 3.12 6.98
CA ARG A 156 11.28 3.22 7.84
C ARG A 156 11.30 2.14 8.92
N ARG A 157 10.14 1.62 9.34
CA ARG A 157 10.04 0.53 10.33
C ARG A 157 10.66 -0.78 9.82
N PHE A 158 10.72 -0.97 8.50
CA PHE A 158 11.30 -2.15 7.86
C PHE A 158 12.83 -2.04 7.70
N GLN A 159 13.46 -1.01 8.28
CA GLN A 159 14.91 -0.87 8.39
C GLN A 159 15.43 -1.30 9.77
N SER A 160 14.55 -1.74 10.68
CA SER A 160 14.93 -2.23 12.01
C SER A 160 15.43 -3.68 11.98
N ASP A 161 16.19 -4.06 13.01
CA ASP A 161 16.72 -5.41 13.21
C ASP A 161 15.68 -6.42 13.72
N ASN A 162 14.44 -5.99 13.96
CA ASN A 162 13.38 -6.87 14.45
C ASN A 162 12.88 -7.80 13.34
N PRO A 163 12.41 -9.03 13.64
CA PRO A 163 11.81 -9.89 12.64
C PRO A 163 10.66 -9.21 11.88
N LEU A 164 10.51 -9.46 10.57
CA LEU A 164 9.41 -8.90 9.77
C LEU A 164 8.03 -9.16 10.38
N SER A 165 7.84 -10.32 11.00
CA SER A 165 6.59 -10.73 11.67
C SER A 165 6.18 -9.85 12.85
N THR A 166 7.11 -9.07 13.40
CA THR A 166 6.85 -8.17 14.55
C THR A 166 6.40 -6.77 14.12
N ILE A 167 6.53 -6.43 12.84
CA ILE A 167 6.15 -5.12 12.31
C ILE A 167 4.64 -5.10 12.08
N LEU A 168 3.90 -4.51 13.01
CA LEU A 168 2.45 -4.37 12.93
C LEU A 168 2.03 -3.15 12.11
N ILE A 169 1.15 -3.35 11.14
CA ILE A 169 0.48 -2.30 10.37
C ILE A 169 -0.93 -2.09 10.92
N PRO A 170 -1.24 -0.95 11.55
CA PRO A 170 -2.58 -0.68 12.05
C PRO A 170 -3.55 -0.46 10.89
N ILE A 171 -4.71 -1.12 10.97
CA ILE A 171 -5.89 -0.83 10.16
C ILE A 171 -6.95 -0.33 11.13
N GLN A 172 -7.52 0.85 10.86
CA GLN A 172 -8.48 1.52 11.73
C GLN A 172 -9.68 1.98 10.92
N GLU A 173 -10.84 2.12 11.56
CA GLU A 173 -11.99 2.79 10.97
C GLU A 173 -11.72 4.30 10.84
N ASP A 174 -12.17 4.90 9.73
CA ASP A 174 -12.04 6.33 9.45
C ASP A 174 -13.41 6.96 9.24
N ASP A 175 -14.09 7.30 10.33
CA ASP A 175 -15.42 7.93 10.31
C ASP A 175 -15.44 9.28 9.61
N SER A 176 -14.28 9.91 9.41
CA SER A 176 -14.14 11.21 8.74
C SER A 176 -14.15 11.11 7.20
N PHE A 177 -14.01 9.90 6.65
CA PHE A 177 -13.91 9.68 5.21
C PHE A 177 -15.25 9.92 4.49
N LYS A 178 -15.27 10.94 3.63
CA LYS A 178 -16.37 11.23 2.71
C LYS A 178 -15.98 10.75 1.31
N ARG A 179 -16.85 9.94 0.69
CA ARG A 179 -16.65 9.40 -0.66
C ARG A 179 -16.94 10.47 -1.72
#